data_AF-A0A7W1R787-F1
#
_entry.id   AF-A0A7W1R787-F1
#
_cell.length_a   1.000
_cell.length_b   1.000
_cell.length_c   1.000
_cell.angle_alpha   90.00
_cell.angle_beta   90.00
_cell.angle_gamma   90.00
#
_symmetry.space_group_name_H-M   'P 1'
#
loop_
_entity.id
_entity.type
_entity.pdbx_description
1 polymer ?
#
loop_
_entity_poly.entity_id
_entity_poly.type
_entity_poly.pdbx_seq_one_letter_code
_entity_poly.pdbx_strand_id
1 'polypeptide(L)' 'MAIELTKDLLELKAQAEGSKPFKVQALYERLAGKDLSEFRKFDPPTRLAVGFYVAAKRRAAQLEEVA' A
#
# COMPACT_ATOMS: atom_id res chain seq x y z
N MET A 1 -15.15 -11.91 -10.04
CA MET A 1 -13.69 -12.03 -9.80
C MET A 1 -13.39 -11.32 -8.48
N ALA A 2 -13.33 -12.06 -7.36
CA ALA A 2 -13.47 -11.51 -6.00
C ALA A 2 -12.37 -11.98 -5.02
N ILE A 3 -11.20 -12.31 -5.55
CA ILE A 3 -9.98 -12.59 -4.78
C ILE A 3 -8.94 -11.72 -5.50
N GLU A 4 -8.50 -10.62 -4.91
CA GLU A 4 -7.07 -10.46 -4.57
C GLU A 4 -6.83 -9.44 -3.45
N LEU A 5 -7.82 -8.61 -3.11
CA LEU A 5 -7.62 -7.48 -2.19
C LEU A 5 -7.10 -7.92 -0.82
N THR A 6 -7.50 -9.08 -0.31
CA THR A 6 -7.06 -9.59 1.00
C THR A 6 -5.60 -10.02 1.02
N LYS A 7 -5.10 -10.65 -0.05
CA LYS A 7 -3.68 -11.06 -0.13
C LYS A 7 -2.80 -9.83 -0.30
N ASP A 8 -3.21 -8.94 -1.19
CA ASP A 8 -2.49 -7.70 -1.43
C ASP A 8 -2.46 -6.82 -0.16
N LEU A 9 -3.57 -6.72 0.57
CA LEU A 9 -3.63 -5.99 1.85
C LEU A 9 -2.68 -6.57 2.90
N LEU A 10 -2.59 -7.90 3.00
CA LEU A 10 -1.66 -8.55 3.93
C LEU A 10 -0.20 -8.28 3.55
N GLU A 11 0.10 -8.24 2.26
CA GLU A 11 1.45 -7.89 1.81
C GLU A 11 1.78 -6.42 2.01
N LEU A 12 0.85 -5.51 1.71
CA LEU A 12 0.97 -4.07 2.00
C LEU A 12 1.24 -3.85 3.49
N LYS A 13 0.48 -4.54 4.35
CA LYS A 13 0.67 -4.50 5.80
C LYS A 13 2.06 -5.00 6.20
N ALA A 14 2.49 -6.16 5.69
CA ALA A 14 3.81 -6.72 6.00
C ALA A 14 4.97 -5.79 5.57
N GLN A 15 4.82 -5.08 4.46
CA GLN A 15 5.80 -4.07 4.02
C GLN A 15 5.77 -2.81 4.90
N ALA A 16 4.58 -2.34 5.28
CA ALA A 16 4.41 -1.20 6.18
C ALA A 16 5.01 -1.47 7.57
N GLU A 17 4.81 -2.68 8.09
CA GLU A 17 5.38 -3.15 9.37
C GLU A 17 6.90 -3.43 9.27
N GLY A 18 7.46 -3.45 8.05
CA GLY A 18 8.87 -3.71 7.78
C GLY A 18 9.26 -5.19 7.89
N SER A 19 8.27 -6.09 7.95
CA SER A 19 8.49 -7.54 7.89
C SER A 19 8.91 -8.03 6.50
N LYS A 20 8.66 -7.22 5.46
CA LYS A 20 9.09 -7.46 4.08
C LYS A 20 9.68 -6.17 3.47
N PRO A 21 10.64 -6.27 2.53
CA PRO A 21 11.13 -5.11 1.79
C PRO A 21 10.02 -4.50 0.94
N PHE A 22 10.10 -3.18 0.75
CA PHE A 22 9.15 -2.47 -0.10
C PHE A 22 9.27 -2.94 -1.54
N LYS A 23 8.16 -3.38 -2.12
CA LYS A 23 8.08 -3.80 -3.52
C LYS A 23 6.81 -3.27 -4.15
N VAL A 24 6.97 -2.45 -5.18
CA VAL A 24 5.87 -1.94 -5.99
C VAL A 24 5.24 -3.12 -6.73
N GLN A 25 4.02 -3.50 -6.36
CA GLN A 25 3.24 -4.55 -7.04
C GLN A 25 2.17 -3.93 -7.95
N ALA A 26 1.52 -4.72 -8.81
CA ALA A 26 0.44 -4.24 -9.69
C ALA A 26 -0.70 -3.53 -8.93
N LEU A 27 -0.96 -3.89 -7.66
CA LEU A 27 -1.93 -3.16 -6.82
C LEU A 27 -1.47 -1.71 -6.55
N TYR A 28 -0.16 -1.49 -6.39
CA TYR A 28 0.40 -0.15 -6.16
C TYR A 28 0.21 0.75 -7.37
N GLU A 29 0.41 0.25 -8.58
CA GLU A 29 0.18 1.02 -9.80
C GLU A 29 -1.30 1.38 -9.94
N ARG A 30 -2.20 0.45 -9.58
CA ARG A 30 -3.64 0.71 -9.53
C ARG A 30 -4.02 1.73 -8.47
N LEU A 31 -3.33 1.77 -7.31
CA LEU A 31 -3.58 2.73 -6.24
C LEU A 31 -2.93 4.09 -6.50
N ALA A 32 -1.74 4.13 -7.12
CA ALA A 32 -1.03 5.34 -7.49
C ALA A 32 -1.72 6.08 -8.64
N GLY A 33 -2.40 5.36 -9.53
CA GLY A 33 -3.25 5.95 -10.58
C GLY A 33 -4.61 6.45 -10.08
N LYS A 34 -4.96 6.20 -8.81
CA LYS A 34 -6.19 6.76 -8.21
C LYS A 34 -5.91 8.12 -7.61
N ASP A 35 -6.86 9.03 -7.79
CA ASP A 35 -6.81 10.33 -7.12
C ASP A 35 -6.98 10.14 -5.61
N LEU A 36 -5.88 10.24 -4.88
CA LEU A 36 -5.83 10.07 -3.43
C LEU A 36 -6.58 11.21 -2.68
N SER A 37 -6.92 12.31 -3.36
CA SER A 37 -7.77 13.37 -2.76
C SER A 37 -9.21 12.88 -2.56
N GLU A 38 -9.64 11.87 -3.32
CA GLU A 38 -10.96 11.26 -3.22
C GLU A 38 -10.99 10.01 -2.31
N PHE A 39 -9.95 9.78 -1.49
CA PHE A 39 -9.85 8.53 -0.71
C PHE A 39 -11.09 8.22 0.15
N ARG A 40 -11.80 9.26 0.60
CA ARG A 40 -13.04 9.12 1.40
C ARG A 40 -14.18 8.44 0.62
N LYS A 41 -14.18 8.54 -0.71
CA LYS A 41 -15.17 7.91 -1.60
C LYS A 41 -14.87 6.44 -1.89
N PHE A 42 -13.66 5.96 -1.58
CA PHE A 42 -13.33 4.56 -1.78
C PHE A 42 -14.05 3.66 -0.77
N ASP A 43 -14.23 2.40 -1.15
CA ASP A 43 -14.69 1.36 -0.25
C ASP A 43 -13.72 1.20 0.95
N PRO A 44 -14.19 0.79 2.13
CA PRO A 44 -13.34 0.65 3.32
C PRO A 44 -12.07 -0.19 3.09
N PRO A 45 -12.12 -1.32 2.36
CA PRO A 45 -10.93 -2.11 2.03
C PRO A 45 -9.89 -1.34 1.22
N THR A 46 -10.30 -0.59 0.20
CA THR A 46 -9.40 0.27 -0.59
C THR A 46 -8.79 1.38 0.25
N ARG A 47 -9.53 1.97 1.20
CA ARG A 47 -8.97 2.98 2.13
C ARG A 47 -7.86 2.42 3.00
N LEU A 48 -8.04 1.20 3.52
CA LEU A 48 -7.01 0.49 4.28
C LEU A 48 -5.78 0.23 3.41
N ALA A 49 -5.98 -0.18 2.15
CA ALA A 49 -4.88 -0.41 1.21
C ALA A 49 -4.06 0.86 0.97
N VAL A 50 -4.72 2.02 0.76
CA VAL A 50 -4.04 3.31 0.62
C VAL A 50 -3.24 3.65 1.89
N GLY A 51 -3.81 3.42 3.08
CA GLY A 51 -3.11 3.65 4.34
C GLY A 51 -1.82 2.83 4.48
N PHE A 52 -1.90 1.51 4.23
CA PHE A 52 -0.73 0.64 4.25
C PHE A 52 0.29 0.99 3.16
N TYR A 53 -0.18 1.37 1.96
CA TYR A 53 0.71 1.82 0.88
C TYR A 53 1.55 3.04 1.30
N VAL A 54 0.91 4.07 1.85
CA VAL A 54 1.61 5.29 2.29
C VAL A 54 2.60 4.97 3.41
N ALA A 55 2.22 4.11 4.36
CA ALA A 55 3.10 3.66 5.43
C ALA A 55 4.32 2.90 4.90
N ALA A 56 4.11 1.93 3.99
CA ALA A 56 5.17 1.15 3.37
C ALA A 56 6.14 2.05 2.55
N LYS A 57 5.61 3.03 1.80
CA LYS A 57 6.42 3.97 1.03
C LYS A 57 7.27 4.88 1.92
N ARG A 58 6.69 5.40 3.01
CA ARG A 58 7.43 6.21 3.99
C ARG A 58 8.57 5.43 4.63
N ARG A 59 8.31 4.17 4.98
CA ARG A 59 9.33 3.30 5.58
C ARG A 59 10.44 2.97 4.60
N ALA A 60 10.11 2.71 3.33
CA ALA A 60 11.11 2.52 2.28
C ALA A 60 12.03 3.73 2.16
N ALA A 61 11.46 4.95 2.09
CA ALA A 61 12.23 6.19 2.02
C ALA A 61 13.13 6.37 3.26
N GLN A 62 12.63 6.07 4.46
CA GLN A 62 13.44 6.12 5.68
C GLN A 62 14.60 5.12 5.68
N LEU A 63 14.44 3.94 5.10
CA LEU A 63 15.51 2.96 4.99
C LEU A 63 16.56 3.39 3.96
N GLU A 64 16.18 4.04 2.86
CA GLU A 64 17.11 4.62 1.89
C GLU A 64 17.88 5.83 2.45
N GLU A 65 17.27 6.63 3.34
CA GLU A 65 17.96 7.75 4.00
C GLU A 65 18.96 7.31 5.09
N VAL A 66 18.85 6.07 5.58
CA VAL A 66 19.68 5.54 6.68
C VAL A 66 20.76 4.56 6.19
N ALA A 67 20.64 4.05 4.96
CA ALA A 67 21.60 3.11 4.34
C ALA A 67 22.72 3.83 3.58
#